data_AF-A0A2Z6N8Q3-F1
#
_entry.id   AF-A0A2Z6N8Q3-F1
#
_cell.length_a   1.000
_cell.length_b   1.000
_cell.length_c   1.000
_cell.angle_alpha   90.00
_cell.angle_beta   90.00
_cell.angle_gamma   90.00
#
_symmetry.space_group_name_H-M   'P 1'
#
loop_
_entity.id
_entity.type
_entity.pdbx_description
1 polymer ?
#
loop_
_entity_poly.entity_id
_entity_poly.type
_entity_poly.pdbx_seq_one_letter_code
_entity_poly.pdbx_strand_id
1 'polypeptide(L)'
;MYRRGSLDDTVIAKGLDSHLWKLIVKLWPKLEELSSWTLGNGKTVEWYKDIWIDKGLRVADPNLNIPANMHDWKVVQLVDDDGSWKRSVFVEWLPFNIMK
;
A
#
# COMPACT_ATOMS: atom_id res chain seq x y z
N MET A 1 17.66 9.93 -5.47
CA MET A 1 16.95 8.84 -4.77
C MET A 1 15.48 9.04 -5.08
N TYR A 2 14.89 8.24 -5.98
CA TYR A 2 13.50 8.45 -6.43
C TYR A 2 12.55 7.90 -5.36
N ARG A 3 11.94 8.80 -4.60
CA ARG A 3 11.00 8.48 -3.53
C ARG A 3 9.59 8.55 -4.11
N ARG A 4 8.99 7.40 -4.43
CA ARG A 4 7.55 7.32 -4.72
C ARG A 4 6.79 7.60 -3.43
N GLY A 5 6.14 8.75 -3.35
CA GLY A 5 5.39 9.16 -2.16
C GLY A 5 4.60 10.45 -2.30
N SER A 6 4.36 10.95 -3.52
CA SER A 6 3.53 12.14 -3.74
C SER A 6 2.41 11.80 -4.73
N LEU A 7 1.20 12.29 -4.46
CA LEU A 7 -0.01 12.01 -5.24
C LEU A 7 0.09 12.49 -6.70
N ASP A 8 1.05 13.37 -7.00
CA ASP A 8 1.19 14.12 -8.27
C ASP A 8 2.49 13.84 -9.04
N ASP A 9 3.21 12.76 -8.74
CA ASP A 9 4.47 12.44 -9.44
C ASP A 9 4.19 11.80 -10.81
N THR A 10 3.73 12.61 -11.77
CA THR A 10 3.66 12.21 -13.17
C THR A 10 5.09 12.05 -13.69
N VAL A 11 5.42 10.87 -14.19
CA VAL A 11 6.74 10.62 -14.78
C VAL A 11 6.82 11.33 -16.14
N ILE A 12 7.79 12.23 -16.30
CA ILE A 12 7.95 13.08 -17.49
C ILE A 12 9.32 12.83 -18.12
N ALA A 13 9.36 12.74 -19.45
CA ALA A 13 10.60 12.72 -20.22
C ALA A 13 10.93 14.14 -20.74
N LYS A 14 12.19 14.54 -20.64
CA LYS A 14 12.73 15.80 -21.17
C LYS A 14 13.28 15.60 -22.58
N GLY A 15 13.42 16.71 -23.32
CA GLY A 15 13.92 16.69 -24.70
C GLY A 15 15.30 16.05 -24.84
N LEU A 16 16.18 16.25 -23.86
CA LEU A 16 17.56 15.72 -23.84
C LEU A 16 17.70 14.32 -23.24
N ASP A 17 16.60 13.72 -22.74
CA ASP A 17 16.67 12.38 -22.17
C ASP A 17 16.90 11.32 -23.25
N SER A 18 17.45 10.19 -22.82
CA SER A 18 17.72 9.07 -23.71
C SER A 18 16.45 8.53 -24.35
N HIS A 19 16.59 7.94 -25.54
CA HIS A 19 15.47 7.27 -26.22
C HIS A 19 14.87 6.15 -25.36
N LEU A 20 15.70 5.46 -24.56
CA LEU A 20 15.26 4.45 -23.62
C LEU A 20 14.36 5.04 -22.53
N TRP A 21 14.77 6.16 -21.91
CA TRP A 21 13.96 6.81 -20.89
C TRP A 21 12.62 7.28 -21.45
N LYS A 22 12.61 7.89 -22.63
CA LYS A 22 11.38 8.28 -23.33
C LYS A 22 10.44 7.10 -23.57
N LEU A 23 10.97 5.93 -23.95
CA LEU A 23 10.18 4.70 -24.09
C LEU A 23 9.64 4.21 -22.74
N ILE A 24 10.45 4.25 -21.68
CA ILE A 24 10.02 3.88 -20.32
C ILE A 24 8.89 4.80 -19.84
N VAL A 25 9.03 6.11 -19.99
CA VAL A 25 7.99 7.09 -19.64
C VAL A 25 6.70 6.82 -20.43
N LYS A 26 6.82 6.52 -21.73
CA LYS A 26 5.67 6.15 -22.57
C LYS A 26 4.96 4.87 -22.09
N LEU A 27 5.71 3.93 -21.52
CA LEU A 27 5.18 2.67 -20.98
C LEU A 27 4.79 2.77 -19.50
N TRP A 28 5.06 3.89 -18.85
CA TRP A 28 4.87 4.07 -17.41
C TRP A 28 3.46 3.74 -16.93
N PRO A 29 2.37 4.17 -17.60
CA PRO A 29 1.01 3.80 -17.17
C PRO A 29 0.79 2.28 -17.10
N LYS A 30 1.31 1.53 -18.08
CA LYS A 30 1.23 0.06 -18.08
C LYS A 30 2.09 -0.59 -17.00
N LEU A 31 3.23 0.03 -16.70
CA LEU A 31 4.07 -0.42 -15.58
C LEU A 31 3.40 -0.17 -14.24
N GLU A 32 2.67 0.94 -14.08
CA GLU A 32 1.88 1.21 -12.87
C GLU A 32 0.76 0.19 -12.69
N GLU A 33 0.01 -0.12 -13.75
CA GLU A 33 -1.03 -1.17 -13.74
C GLU A 33 -0.50 -2.54 -13.31
N LEU A 34 0.75 -2.87 -13.66
CA LEU A 34 1.39 -4.14 -13.34
C LEU A 34 2.23 -4.09 -12.05
N SER A 35 2.35 -2.92 -11.42
CA SER A 35 3.20 -2.75 -10.25
C SER A 35 2.47 -3.12 -8.96
N SER A 36 2.99 -4.11 -8.26
CA SER A 36 2.58 -4.39 -6.88
C SER A 36 3.37 -3.54 -5.90
N TRP A 37 2.71 -3.08 -4.84
CA TRP A 37 3.35 -2.35 -3.76
C TRP A 37 4.08 -3.34 -2.85
N THR A 38 5.38 -3.14 -2.66
CA THR A 38 6.16 -3.95 -1.73
C THR A 38 6.28 -3.20 -0.41
N LEU A 39 5.63 -3.70 0.63
CA LEU A 39 5.66 -3.10 1.98
C LEU A 39 6.99 -3.30 2.71
N GLY A 40 7.87 -4.16 2.19
CA GLY A 40 9.04 -4.65 2.92
C GLY A 40 8.61 -5.61 4.03
N ASN A 41 9.18 -5.44 5.24
CA ASN A 41 8.91 -6.33 6.39
C ASN A 41 7.73 -5.87 7.28
N GLY A 42 7.03 -4.79 6.92
CA GLY A 42 5.85 -4.30 7.63
C GLY A 42 6.07 -3.82 9.07
N LYS A 43 7.31 -3.71 9.57
CA LYS A 43 7.63 -3.38 10.97
C LYS A 43 7.50 -1.89 11.30
N THR A 44 7.51 -1.02 10.30
CA THR A 44 7.48 0.44 10.50
C THR A 44 6.13 1.06 10.11
N VAL A 45 5.31 0.34 9.36
CA VAL A 45 4.07 0.84 8.76
C VAL A 45 2.92 0.72 9.76
N GLU A 46 2.28 1.85 10.08
CA GLU A 46 1.04 1.88 10.86
C GLU A 46 -0.10 1.26 10.06
N TRP A 47 -0.65 0.16 10.56
CA TRP A 47 -1.54 -0.68 9.76
C TRP A 47 -2.87 -0.01 9.38
N TYR A 48 -3.30 1.06 10.06
CA TYR A 48 -4.54 1.74 9.72
C TYR A 48 -4.39 3.18 9.26
N LYS A 49 -3.29 3.86 9.63
CA LYS A 49 -3.07 5.27 9.26
C LYS A 49 -2.22 5.44 8.00
N ASP A 50 -1.37 4.47 7.69
CA ASP A 50 -0.52 4.53 6.50
C ASP A 50 -1.22 3.94 5.27
N ILE A 51 -0.80 4.39 4.09
CA ILE A 51 -1.27 3.88 2.81
C ILE A 51 -0.41 2.67 2.43
N TRP A 52 -0.98 1.47 2.49
CA TRP A 52 -0.26 0.23 2.18
C TRP A 52 -1.09 -0.85 1.48
N ILE A 53 -2.42 -0.69 1.40
CA ILE A 53 -3.30 -1.61 0.68
C ILE A 53 -3.39 -1.18 -0.78
N ASP A 54 -3.80 0.06 -1.01
CA ASP A 54 -3.92 0.66 -2.32
C ASP A 54 -3.67 2.17 -2.26
N LYS A 55 -3.34 2.80 -3.40
CA LYS A 55 -3.03 4.22 -3.48
C LYS A 55 -4.20 5.05 -2.96
N GLY A 56 -3.92 5.87 -1.95
CA GLY A 56 -4.92 6.75 -1.34
C GLY A 56 -5.93 6.03 -0.45
N LEU A 57 -5.77 4.73 -0.21
CA LEU A 57 -6.61 3.95 0.69
C LEU A 57 -5.87 3.63 1.99
N ARG A 58 -6.41 4.13 3.09
CA ARG A 58 -6.03 3.76 4.45
C ARG A 58 -7.17 2.96 5.08
N VAL A 59 -6.85 2.06 6.01
CA VAL A 59 -7.91 1.34 6.75
C VAL A 59 -8.73 2.29 7.63
N ALA A 60 -8.15 3.43 8.03
CA ALA A 60 -8.86 4.48 8.76
C ALA A 60 -9.91 5.24 7.93
N ASP A 61 -9.83 5.22 6.60
CA ASP A 61 -10.70 6.01 5.73
C ASP A 61 -12.15 5.48 5.71
N PRO A 62 -12.41 4.16 5.57
CA PRO A 62 -13.73 3.63 5.88
C PRO A 62 -14.02 3.80 7.38
N ASN A 63 -15.26 4.15 7.73
CA ASN A 63 -15.75 4.29 9.12
C ASN A 63 -15.80 2.95 9.86
N LEU A 64 -14.64 2.29 10.01
CA LEU A 64 -14.46 1.04 10.71
C LEU A 64 -14.27 1.32 12.19
N ASN A 65 -14.90 0.50 13.03
CA ASN A 65 -14.70 0.56 14.47
C ASN A 65 -13.40 -0.19 14.83
N ILE A 66 -12.28 0.50 14.71
CA ILE A 66 -10.96 -0.07 14.96
C ILE A 66 -10.78 -0.28 16.48
N PRO A 67 -10.40 -1.50 16.93
CA PRO A 67 -10.13 -1.75 18.34
C PRO A 67 -8.97 -0.90 18.88
N ALA A 68 -9.16 -0.27 20.04
CA ALA A 68 -8.17 0.61 20.64
C ALA A 68 -6.83 -0.09 20.94
N ASN A 69 -6.86 -1.37 21.31
CA ASN A 69 -5.68 -2.20 21.54
C ASN A 69 -4.84 -2.44 20.26
N MET A 70 -5.39 -2.16 19.08
CA MET A 70 -4.71 -2.29 17.80
C MET A 70 -4.11 -0.97 17.30
N HIS A 71 -4.32 0.16 17.97
CA HIS A 71 -3.87 1.46 17.46
C HIS A 71 -2.34 1.58 17.33
N ASP A 72 -1.57 0.88 18.15
CA ASP A 72 -0.11 0.90 18.09
C ASP A 72 0.48 -0.22 17.22
N TRP A 73 -0.38 -1.01 16.57
CA TRP A 73 0.08 -2.13 15.78
C TRP A 73 0.77 -1.68 14.49
N LYS A 74 1.61 -2.57 13.98
CA LYS A 74 2.24 -2.49 12.67
C LYS A 74 1.69 -3.60 11.77
N VAL A 75 1.82 -3.43 10.46
CA VAL A 75 1.29 -4.43 9.50
C VAL A 75 1.85 -5.83 9.76
N VAL A 76 3.11 -5.95 10.20
CA VAL A 76 3.73 -7.24 10.56
C VAL A 76 2.97 -8.01 11.65
N GLN A 77 2.24 -7.32 12.53
CA GLN A 77 1.49 -7.97 13.62
C GLN A 77 0.17 -8.60 13.12
N LEU A 78 -0.31 -8.17 11.95
CA LEU A 78 -1.51 -8.67 11.30
C LEU A 78 -1.28 -9.93 10.46
N VAL A 79 -0.01 -10.28 10.20
CA VAL A 79 0.38 -11.48 9.46
C VAL A 79 1.00 -12.52 10.39
N ASP A 80 0.93 -13.78 10.01
CA ASP A 80 1.61 -14.89 10.69
C ASP A 80 3.04 -15.08 10.16
N ASP A 81 3.71 -16.15 10.62
CA ASP A 81 5.11 -16.43 10.30
C ASP A 81 5.31 -16.83 8.83
N ASP A 82 4.26 -17.22 8.12
CA ASP A 82 4.30 -17.53 6.68
C ASP A 82 4.00 -16.29 5.80
N GLY A 83 3.59 -15.19 6.44
CA GLY A 83 3.22 -13.93 5.78
C GLY A 83 1.74 -13.85 5.40
N SER A 84 0.93 -14.83 5.77
CA SER A 84 -0.52 -14.81 5.56
C SER A 84 -1.23 -13.97 6.62
N TRP A 85 -2.37 -13.42 6.25
CA TRP A 85 -3.21 -12.65 7.16
C TRP A 85 -3.74 -13.54 8.30
N LYS A 86 -3.53 -13.11 9.54
CA LYS A 86 -4.13 -13.71 10.73
C LYS A 86 -5.63 -13.45 10.73
N ARG A 87 -6.41 -14.31 10.07
CA ARG A 87 -7.87 -14.17 9.97
C ARG A 87 -8.55 -14.00 11.33
N SER A 88 -8.05 -14.66 12.37
CA SER A 88 -8.55 -14.51 13.74
C SER A 88 -8.58 -13.06 14.23
N VAL A 89 -7.60 -12.23 13.85
CA VAL A 89 -7.53 -10.81 14.22
C VAL A 89 -8.67 -10.02 13.58
N PHE A 90 -9.07 -10.35 12.36
CA PHE A 90 -10.05 -9.59 11.59
C PHE A 90 -11.48 -10.02 11.88
N VAL A 91 -11.72 -11.30 12.19
CA VAL A 91 -13.07 -11.84 12.45
C VAL A 91 -13.79 -11.13 13.60
N GLU A 92 -13.05 -10.60 14.57
CA GLU A 92 -13.62 -10.02 15.78
C GLU A 92 -14.22 -8.61 15.60
N TRP A 93 -13.72 -7.82 14.64
CA TRP A 93 -14.11 -6.40 14.50
C TRP A 93 -14.38 -5.96 13.06
N LEU A 94 -13.90 -6.71 12.06
CA LEU A 94 -14.10 -6.35 10.66
C LEU A 94 -15.52 -6.74 10.23
N PRO A 95 -16.27 -5.85 9.56
CA PRO A 95 -17.59 -6.18 9.04
C PRO A 95 -17.57 -7.35 8.04
N PHE A 96 -18.58 -8.22 8.10
CA PHE A 96 -18.67 -9.43 7.25
C PHE A 96 -18.65 -9.11 5.75
N ASN A 97 -19.12 -7.94 5.33
CA ASN A 97 -19.10 -7.51 3.93
C ASN A 97 -17.68 -7.27 3.39
N ILE A 98 -16.67 -7.12 4.24
CA ILE A 98 -15.26 -6.94 3.84
C ILE A 98 -14.52 -8.29 3.81
N MET A 99 -14.98 -9.29 4.59
CA MET A 99 -14.35 -10.62 4.67
C MET A 99 -14.78 -11.59 3.55
N LYS A 100 -15.53 -11.12 2.55
CA LYS A 100 -16.05 -11.94 1.45
C LYS A 100 -15.03 -12.23 0.36
#